data_AF-A0A6I5H5M2-F1
#
_entry.id   AF-A0A6I5H5M2-F1
#
_cell.length_a   1.000
_cell.length_b   1.000
_cell.length_c   1.000
_cell.angle_alpha   90.00
_cell.angle_beta   90.00
_cell.angle_gamma   90.00
#
_symmetry.space_group_name_H-M   'P 1'
#
loop_
_entity.id
_entity.type
_entity.pdbx_description
1 polymer ?
#
loop_
_entity_poly.entity_id
_entity_poly.type
_entity_poly.pdbx_seq_one_letter_code
_entity_poly.pdbx_strand_id
1 'polypeptide(L)' 'RQALALLDACVRARAPEEAARCAAPDPRRLVPLLLQAARGVSDERHWDLVHALRVAGHAP' A
#
# COMPACT_ATOMS: atom_id res chain seq x y z
N ARG A 1 10.56 -3.34 -13.13
CA ARG A 1 10.48 -1.86 -13.06
C ARG A 1 9.03 -1.36 -13.16
N GLN A 2 8.25 -1.77 -14.17
CA GLN A 2 6.86 -1.31 -14.37
C GLN A 2 5.91 -1.61 -13.19
N ALA A 3 6.02 -2.78 -12.56
CA ALA A 3 5.17 -3.14 -11.42
C ALA A 3 5.34 -2.22 -10.20
N LEU A 4 6.55 -1.72 -9.93
CA LEU A 4 6.78 -0.77 -8.83
C LEU A 4 6.22 0.61 -9.16
N ALA A 5 6.33 1.06 -10.42
CA ALA A 5 5.76 2.34 -10.85
C ALA A 5 4.22 2.36 -10.74
N LEU A 6 3.57 1.22 -10.99
CA LEU A 6 2.13 1.05 -10.76
C LEU A 6 1.77 1.15 -9.28
N LEU A 7 2.54 0.52 -8.39
CA LEU A 7 2.31 0.60 -6.94
C LEU A 7 2.53 2.01 -6.40
N ASP A 8 3.58 2.71 -6.86
CA ASP A 8 3.81 4.13 -6.56
C ASP A 8 2.63 5.00 -7.01
N ALA A 9 2.13 4.80 -8.23
CA ALA A 9 0.99 5.53 -8.76
C ALA A 9 -0.29 5.24 -7.96
N CYS A 10 -0.53 3.97 -7.60
CA CYS A 10 -1.65 3.57 -6.75
C CYS A 10 -1.62 4.30 -5.41
N VAL A 11 -0.48 4.30 -4.71
CA VAL A 11 -0.38 4.91 -3.38
C VAL A 11 -0.50 6.45 -3.43
N ARG A 12 -0.03 7.08 -4.52
CA ARG A 12 -0.15 8.53 -4.70
C ARG A 12 -1.55 8.99 -5.12
N ALA A 13 -2.25 8.23 -5.96
CA ALA A 13 -3.51 8.65 -6.57
C ALA A 13 -4.78 8.16 -5.85
N ARG A 14 -4.68 7.15 -4.98
CA ARG A 14 -5.83 6.47 -4.34
C ARG A 14 -5.97 6.81 -2.87
N ALA A 15 -7.17 6.67 -2.32
CA ALA A 15 -7.32 6.65 -0.86
C ALA A 15 -6.54 5.46 -0.26
N PRO A 16 -6.00 5.56 0.96
CA PRO A 16 -5.21 4.49 1.59
C PRO A 16 -5.98 3.15 1.65
N GLU A 17 -7.30 3.18 1.81
CA GLU A 17 -8.18 1.99 1.81
C GLU A 17 -8.26 1.33 0.43
N GLU A 18 -8.31 2.12 -0.63
CA GLU A 18 -8.28 1.60 -2.00
C GLU A 18 -6.92 0.96 -2.32
N ALA A 19 -5.81 1.58 -1.85
CA ALA A 19 -4.48 1.01 -2.01
C ALA A 19 -4.31 -0.29 -1.20
N ALA A 20 -4.88 -0.36 0.01
CA ALA A 20 -4.88 -1.58 0.83
C ALA A 20 -5.61 -2.74 0.13
N ARG A 21 -6.75 -2.48 -0.54
CA ARG A 21 -7.49 -3.51 -1.30
C ARG A 21 -6.66 -4.14 -2.43
N CYS A 22 -5.68 -3.44 -2.99
CA CYS A 22 -4.78 -4.00 -4.00
C CYS A 22 -3.92 -5.16 -3.45
N ALA A 23 -3.76 -5.30 -2.14
CA ALA A 23 -3.01 -6.39 -1.52
C ALA A 23 -3.77 -7.73 -1.51
N ALA A 24 -5.10 -7.71 -1.66
CA ALA A 24 -5.96 -8.90 -1.51
C ALA A 24 -5.53 -10.13 -2.35
N PRO A 25 -5.03 -10.00 -3.60
CA PRO A 25 -4.62 -11.16 -4.39
C PRO A 25 -3.42 -11.94 -3.83
N ASP A 26 -2.49 -11.26 -3.16
CA ASP A 26 -1.30 -11.86 -2.54
C ASP A 26 -0.76 -10.93 -1.45
N PRO A 27 -1.37 -10.93 -0.24
CA PRO A 27 -1.01 -9.98 0.80
C PRO A 27 0.45 -10.11 1.24
N ARG A 28 0.97 -11.35 1.29
CA ARG A 28 2.35 -11.62 1.71
C ARG A 28 3.38 -10.96 0.81
N ARG A 29 3.10 -10.92 -0.50
CA ARG A 29 4.00 -10.29 -1.47
C ARG A 29 3.72 -8.80 -1.66
N LEU A 30 2.45 -8.40 -1.66
CA LEU A 30 2.04 -7.05 -2.05
C LEU A 30 2.12 -6.03 -0.91
N VAL A 31 1.86 -6.44 0.34
CA VAL A 31 1.94 -5.54 1.50
C VAL A 31 3.32 -4.89 1.65
N PRO A 32 4.44 -5.62 1.64
CA PRO A 32 5.77 -5.00 1.74
C PRO A 32 6.05 -3.99 0.62
N LEU A 33 5.60 -4.30 -0.61
CA LEU A 33 5.82 -3.44 -1.77
C LEU A 33 4.99 -2.16 -1.72
N LEU A 34 3.74 -2.25 -1.28
CA LEU A 34 2.86 -1.10 -1.08
C LEU A 34 3.39 -0.18 0.04
N LEU A 35 3.87 -0.76 1.14
CA LEU A 35 4.47 0.01 2.24
C LEU A 35 5.76 0.71 1.83
N GLN A 36 6.59 0.06 1.00
CA GLN A 36 7.79 0.68 0.44
C GLN A 36 7.43 1.86 -0.47
N ALA A 37 6.43 1.71 -1.34
CA ALA A 37 5.94 2.78 -2.20
C ALA A 37 5.38 3.96 -1.37
N ALA A 38 4.63 3.69 -0.30
CA ALA A 38 4.09 4.72 0.58
C ALA A 38 5.17 5.51 1.32
N ARG A 39 6.23 4.85 1.81
CA ARG A 39 7.39 5.54 2.40
C ARG A 39 8.09 6.46 1.42
N GLY A 40 8.11 6.12 0.13
CA GLY A 40 8.64 6.99 -0.92
C GLY A 40 7.80 8.24 -1.20
N VAL A 41 6.54 8.28 -0.73
CA VAL A 41 5.65 9.45 -0.85
C VAL A 41 5.75 10.35 0.37
N SER A 42 5.49 9.81 1.56
CA SER A 42 5.67 10.49 2.86
C SER A 42 5.52 9.50 4.02
N ASP A 43 6.02 9.87 5.21
CA ASP A 43 5.81 9.08 6.43
C ASP A 43 4.33 9.01 6.82
N GLU A 44 3.58 10.11 6.68
CA GLU A 44 2.13 10.15 6.91
C GLU A 44 1.40 9.12 6.03
N ARG A 45 1.76 9.09 4.74
CA ARG A 45 1.16 8.15 3.78
C ARG A 45 1.49 6.69 4.11
N HIS A 46 2.67 6.44 4.67
CA HIS A 46 3.04 5.12 5.17
C HIS A 46 2.12 4.68 6.31
N TRP A 47 1.89 5.54 7.31
CA TRP A 47 1.07 5.20 8.47
C TRP A 47 -0.42 5.08 8.13
N ASP A 48 -0.94 5.93 7.26
CA ASP A 48 -2.31 5.80 6.73
C ASP A 48 -2.52 4.45 6.06
N LEU A 49 -1.56 4.03 5.23
CA LEU A 49 -1.64 2.74 4.55
C LEU A 49 -1.50 1.57 5.54
N VAL A 50 -0.62 1.66 6.54
CA VAL A 50 -0.52 0.66 7.61
C VAL A 50 -1.87 0.53 8.32
N HIS A 51 -2.52 1.64 8.64
CA HIS A 51 -3.84 1.64 9.27
C HIS A 51 -4.89 0.96 8.38
N ALA A 52 -4.97 1.35 7.11
CA ALA A 52 -5.91 0.75 6.15
C ALA A 52 -5.68 -0.75 5.94
N LEU A 53 -4.41 -1.20 5.91
CA LEU A 53 -4.07 -2.63 5.81
C LEU A 53 -4.49 -3.43 7.04
N ARG A 54 -4.41 -2.85 8.25
CA ARG A 54 -4.95 -3.49 9.46
C ARG A 54 -6.47 -3.60 9.41
N VAL A 55 -7.16 -2.51 9.03
CA VAL A 55 -8.62 -2.51 8.86
C VAL A 55 -9.06 -3.56 7.82
N ALA A 56 -8.27 -3.75 6.76
CA ALA A 56 -8.51 -4.77 5.73
C ALA A 56 -8.11 -6.20 6.13
N GLY A 57 -7.51 -6.42 7.31
CA GLY A 57 -7.05 -7.74 7.76
C GLY A 57 -5.79 -8.26 7.03
N HIS A 58 -4.99 -7.36 6.45
CA HIS A 58 -3.76 -7.69 5.71
C HIS A 58 -2.48 -7.43 6.51
N ALA A 59 -2.56 -6.79 7.66
CA ALA A 59 -1.45 -6.55 8.58
C ALA A 59 -1.89 -6.90 10.02
N PRO A 60 -0.96 -7.38 10.88
CA PRO A 60 -1.22 -7.58 12.30
C PRO A 60 -1.45 -6.27 13.06
#